data_AF-A0A060C936-F1
#
_entry.id   AF-A0A060C936-F1
#
_cell.length_a   1.000
_cell.length_b   1.000
_cell.length_c   1.000
_cell.angle_alpha   90.00
_cell.angle_beta   90.00
_cell.angle_gamma   90.00
#
_symmetry.space_group_name_H-M   'P 1'
#
loop_
_entity.id
_entity.type
_entity.pdbx_description
1 polymer ?
#
loop_
_entity_poly.entity_id
_entity_poly.type
_entity_poly.pdbx_seq_one_letter_code
_entity_poly.pdbx_strand_id
1 'polypeptide(L)'
;MSGARIPALWDHVTPSQLCTLLDNGQGATVSTVEHVMAALAGTGINNAVVEVNGPEVPILDGSAAPFVQGILAAGVRRQTAPLRAIRVLR
;
A
#
# COMPACT_ATOMS: atom_id res chain seq x y z
N MET A 1 -16.83 7.71 8.81
CA MET A 1 -15.56 7.40 9.50
C MET A 1 -14.50 8.33 8.93
N SER A 2 -13.99 9.29 9.71
CA SER A 2 -12.96 10.23 9.26
C SER A 2 -11.57 9.75 9.71
N GLY A 3 -10.99 8.82 8.96
CA GLY A 3 -9.57 8.49 9.09
C GLY A 3 -8.71 9.52 8.37
N ALA A 4 -7.51 9.79 8.89
CA ALA A 4 -6.52 10.56 8.16
C ALA A 4 -6.15 9.84 6.86
N ARG A 5 -5.98 10.58 5.76
CA ARG A 5 -5.58 10.01 4.47
C ARG A 5 -4.09 10.21 4.25
N ILE A 6 -3.43 9.12 3.87
CA ILE A 6 -1.99 9.11 3.56
C ILE A 6 -1.83 8.49 2.17
N PRO A 7 -1.45 9.27 1.15
CA PRO A 7 -1.11 8.72 -0.16
C PRO A 7 0.11 7.80 -0.07
N ALA A 8 0.03 6.60 -0.66
CA ALA A 8 1.15 5.68 -0.74
C ALA A 8 2.11 6.06 -1.88
N LEU A 9 2.83 7.17 -1.69
CA LEU A 9 3.78 7.73 -2.66
C LEU A 9 5.19 7.78 -2.04
N TRP A 10 6.21 7.75 -2.91
CA TRP A 10 7.61 7.69 -2.49
C TRP A 10 8.06 8.93 -1.70
N ASP A 11 7.47 10.09 -1.97
CA ASP A 11 7.74 11.38 -1.34
C ASP A 11 7.03 11.55 0.01
N HIS A 12 6.17 10.59 0.38
CA HIS A 12 5.56 10.47 1.71
C HIS A 12 6.31 9.51 2.64
N VAL A 13 7.41 8.91 2.16
CA VAL A 13 8.22 7.97 2.95
C VAL A 13 9.12 8.74 3.92
N THR A 14 9.09 8.36 5.19
CA THR A 14 10.03 8.86 6.20
C THR A 14 11.00 7.74 6.60
N PRO A 15 12.31 8.01 6.79
CA PRO A 15 13.28 7.01 7.20
C PRO A 15 12.88 6.31 8.51
N SER A 16 12.88 4.98 8.48
CA SER A 16 12.64 4.10 9.65
C SER A 16 13.59 2.91 9.62
N GLN A 17 13.91 2.35 10.79
CA GLN A 17 14.94 1.31 10.91
C GLN A 17 14.48 -0.09 10.51
N LEU A 18 13.20 -0.41 10.75
CA LEU A 18 12.68 -1.79 10.67
C LEU A 18 11.65 -2.01 9.57
N CYS A 19 11.12 -0.94 8.98
CA CYS A 19 10.08 -1.03 7.98
C CYS A 19 10.02 0.23 7.09
N THR A 20 9.05 0.30 6.19
CA THR A 20 8.68 1.53 5.47
C THR A 20 7.56 2.25 6.21
N LEU A 21 7.77 3.53 6.52
CA LEU A 21 6.78 4.39 7.16
C LEU A 21 6.31 5.48 6.19
N LEU A 22 4.99 5.66 6.10
CA LEU A 22 4.38 6.79 5.40
C LEU A 22 3.91 7.86 6.40
N ASP A 23 4.12 9.12 6.05
CA ASP A 23 3.68 10.30 6.79
C ASP A 23 2.90 11.24 5.85
N ASN A 24 1.77 11.79 6.32
CA ASN A 24 1.00 12.77 5.55
C ASN A 24 1.44 14.23 5.78
N GLY A 25 2.44 14.47 6.61
CA GLY A 25 2.92 15.81 6.99
C GLY A 25 1.94 16.58 7.90
N GLN A 26 0.87 15.93 8.37
CA GLN A 26 -0.18 16.51 9.23
C GLN A 26 -0.30 15.76 10.55
N GLY A 27 0.73 14.97 10.90
CA GLY A 27 0.82 14.22 12.15
C GLY A 27 0.19 12.84 12.13
N ALA A 28 -0.28 12.35 10.97
CA ALA A 28 -0.72 10.96 10.82
C ALA A 28 0.32 10.14 10.06
N THR A 29 0.63 8.97 10.62
CA THR A 29 1.59 8.04 10.06
C THR A 29 1.02 6.63 9.98
N VAL A 30 1.58 5.83 9.07
CA VAL A 30 1.33 4.38 9.01
C VAL A 30 2.61 3.64 8.66
N SER A 31 2.96 2.63 9.45
CA SER A 31 4.17 1.82 9.28
C SER A 31 3.89 0.45 8.66
N THR A 32 4.96 -0.23 8.23
CA THR A 32 4.94 -1.64 7.78
C THR A 32 4.11 -1.83 6.50
N VAL A 33 4.10 -0.82 5.64
CA VAL A 33 3.29 -0.79 4.41
C VAL A 33 3.86 -1.67 3.30
N GLU A 34 5.13 -2.05 3.36
CA GLU A 34 5.85 -2.70 2.27
C GLU A 34 5.23 -4.02 1.81
N HIS A 35 4.69 -4.86 2.72
CA HIS A 35 4.13 -6.16 2.35
C HIS A 35 2.77 -6.02 1.66
N VAL A 36 1.90 -5.11 2.13
CA VAL A 36 0.64 -4.83 1.44
C VAL A 36 0.88 -4.14 0.10
N MET A 37 1.87 -3.24 0.02
CA MET A 37 2.27 -2.59 -1.24
C MET A 37 2.81 -3.61 -2.25
N ALA A 38 3.62 -4.57 -1.79
CA ALA A 38 4.11 -5.67 -2.64
C ALA A 38 2.95 -6.55 -3.15
N ALA A 39 1.96 -6.86 -2.30
CA ALA A 39 0.79 -7.63 -2.70
C ALA A 39 -0.07 -6.89 -3.74
N LEU A 40 -0.32 -5.59 -3.54
CA LEU A 40 -1.07 -4.75 -4.50
C LEU A 40 -0.36 -4.67 -5.85
N ALA A 41 0.96 -4.42 -5.85
CA ALA A 41 1.76 -4.38 -7.06
C ALA A 41 1.79 -5.75 -7.78
N GLY A 42 2.02 -6.83 -7.04
CA GLY A 42 2.11 -8.20 -7.57
C GLY A 42 0.79 -8.75 -8.13
N THR A 43 -0.34 -8.24 -7.65
CA THR A 43 -1.69 -8.63 -8.13
C THR A 43 -2.25 -7.66 -9.18
N GLY A 44 -1.50 -6.62 -9.55
CA GLY A 44 -1.92 -5.65 -10.57
C GLY A 44 -3.00 -4.68 -10.11
N ILE A 45 -3.13 -4.43 -8.80
CA ILE A 45 -4.05 -3.43 -8.26
C ILE A 45 -3.42 -2.04 -8.40
N ASN A 46 -4.09 -1.16 -9.14
CA ASN A 46 -3.61 0.21 -9.38
C ASN A 46 -4.33 1.25 -8.53
N ASN A 47 -5.57 0.94 -8.11
CA ASN A 47 -6.40 1.83 -7.32
C ASN A 47 -7.01 1.02 -6.17
N ALA A 48 -6.70 1.41 -4.93
CA ALA A 48 -7.26 0.81 -3.73
C ALA A 48 -7.34 1.84 -2.59
N VAL A 49 -8.25 1.61 -1.67
CA VAL A 49 -8.23 2.24 -0.35
C VAL A 49 -7.89 1.14 0.65
N VAL A 50 -6.80 1.33 1.39
CA VAL A 50 -6.41 0.42 2.47
C VAL A 50 -6.78 1.09 3.78
N GLU A 51 -7.76 0.53 4.48
CA GLU A 51 -8.18 1.01 5.80
C GLU A 51 -7.46 0.22 6.88
N VAL A 52 -6.82 0.94 7.81
CA VAL A 52 -6.03 0.34 8.90
C VAL A 52 -6.53 0.92 10.21
N ASN A 53 -6.83 0.03 11.16
CA ASN A 53 -7.18 0.42 12.52
C ASN A 53 -5.93 0.39 13.40
N GLY A 54 -5.23 1.52 13.46
CA GLY A 54 -3.99 1.67 14.20
C GLY A 54 -2.89 2.32 13.36
N PRO A 55 -1.69 2.50 13.93
CA PRO A 55 -0.57 3.18 13.27
C PRO A 55 0.24 2.24 12.34
N GLU A 56 -0.17 0.98 12.16
CA GLU A 56 0.65 -0.03 11.49
C GLU A 56 -0.20 -1.03 10.71
N VAL A 57 0.25 -1.39 9.50
CA VAL A 57 -0.32 -2.50 8.72
C VAL A 57 0.07 -3.84 9.38
N PRO A 58 -0.86 -4.79 9.57
CA PRO A 58 -0.55 -6.08 10.18
C PRO A 58 0.59 -6.82 9.45
N ILE A 59 1.58 -7.29 10.20
CA ILE A 59 2.71 -8.05 9.64
C ILE A 59 2.32 -9.44 9.12
N LEU A 60 1.19 -9.98 9.60
CA LEU A 60 0.66 -11.31 9.28
C LEU A 60 1.72 -12.40 9.50
N ASP A 61 2.12 -13.12 8.44
CA ASP A 61 3.16 -14.16 8.48
C ASP A 61 4.56 -13.63 8.12
N GLY A 62 4.73 -12.31 7.97
CA GLY A 62 5.96 -11.68 7.54
C GLY A 62 6.17 -11.68 6.03
N SER A 63 5.20 -12.14 5.24
CA SER A 63 5.24 -12.12 3.78
C SER A 63 4.05 -11.34 3.19
N ALA A 64 4.05 -11.18 1.86
CA ALA A 64 2.90 -10.65 1.13
C ALA A 64 1.81 -11.71 0.85
N ALA A 65 2.09 -13.00 1.09
CA ALA A 65 1.23 -14.10 0.65
C ALA A 65 -0.20 -14.04 1.22
N PRO A 66 -0.42 -13.74 2.52
CA PRO A 66 -1.77 -13.61 3.06
C PRO A 66 -2.57 -12.46 2.41
N PHE A 67 -1.93 -11.33 2.11
CA PHE A 67 -2.57 -10.23 1.40
C PHE A 67 -2.93 -10.62 -0.04
N VAL A 68 -2.01 -11.28 -0.75
CA VAL A 68 -2.26 -11.79 -2.11
C VAL A 68 -3.45 -12.74 -2.13
N GLN A 69 -3.53 -13.67 -1.18
CA GLN A 69 -4.66 -14.59 -1.06
C GLN A 69 -5.98 -13.85 -0.87
N GLY A 70 -6.02 -12.83 0.00
CA GLY A 70 -7.20 -11.98 0.20
C GLY A 70 -7.61 -11.23 -1.07
N ILE A 71 -6.65 -10.65 -1.79
CA ILE A 71 -6.90 -9.93 -3.05
C ILE A 71 -7.44 -10.87 -4.13
N LEU A 72 -6.84 -12.05 -4.30
CA LEU A 72 -7.29 -13.04 -5.29
C LEU A 72 -8.68 -13.58 -4.97
N ALA A 73 -9.00 -13.79 -3.68
CA ALA A 73 -10.32 -14.22 -3.24
C ALA A 73 -11.40 -13.14 -3.49
N ALA A 74 -11.07 -11.86 -3.31
CA ALA A 74 -11.97 -10.74 -3.59
C ALA A 74 -12.14 -10.46 -5.10
N GLY A 75 -11.11 -10.76 -5.89
CA GLY A 75 -11.06 -10.51 -7.32
C GLY A 75 -10.70 -9.07 -7.70
N VAL A 76 -10.50 -8.83 -9.00
CA VAL A 76 -10.05 -7.55 -9.54
C VAL A 76 -11.12 -6.94 -10.44
N ARG A 77 -11.45 -5.67 -10.21
CA ARG A 77 -12.35 -4.90 -11.08
C ARG A 77 -11.55 -4.08 -12.08
N ARG A 78 -11.72 -4.37 -13.37
CA ARG A 78 -11.14 -3.55 -14.45
C ARG A 78 -11.83 -2.19 -14.52
N GLN A 79 -11.04 -1.15 -14.73
CA GLN A 79 -11.49 0.21 -14.99
C GLN A 79 -11.20 0.58 -16.45
N THR A 80 -11.98 1.50 -17.02
CA THR A 80 -11.85 1.90 -18.43
C THR A 80 -10.69 2.87 -18.69
N ALA A 81 -10.14 3.47 -17.64
CA ALA A 81 -9.01 4.39 -17.76
C ALA A 81 -7.73 3.65 -18.17
N PRO A 82 -6.87 4.24 -19.02
CA PRO A 82 -5.61 3.64 -19.40
C PRO A 82 -4.67 3.51 -18.19
N LEU A 83 -3.92 2.40 -18.14
CA LEU A 83 -2.87 2.19 -17.15
C LEU A 83 -1.69 3.11 -17.44
N ARG A 84 -1.17 3.77 -16.40
CA ARG A 84 0.11 4.49 -16.45
C ARG A 84 1.20 3.59 -15.87
N ALA A 85 2.30 3.44 -16.60
CA ALA A 85 3.47 2.70 -16.17
C ALA A 85 4.71 3.59 -16.22
N ILE A 86 5.67 3.33 -15.34
CA ILE A 86 6.97 3.99 -15.33
C ILE A 86 7.91 3.17 -16.23
N ARG A 87 8.41 3.80 -17.30
CA ARG A 87 9.45 3.22 -18.16
C ARG A 87 10.80 3.82 -17.77
N VAL A 88 11.70 2.97 -17.28
CA VAL A 88 13.09 3.38 -17.02
C VAL A 88 13.79 3.59 -18.35
N LEU A 89 14.35 4.78 -18.55
CA LEU A 89 15.04 5.16 -19.80
C LEU A 89 16.55 5.14 -19.63
N ARG A 90 17.02 5.48 -18.43
CA ARG A 90 18.40 5.54 -17.97
C ARG A 90 18.40 5.38 -16.46
#